data_AF-A0A950X352-F1
#
_entry.id   AF-A0A950X352-F1
#
_cell.length_a   1.000
_cell.length_b   1.000
_cell.length_c   1.000
_cell.angle_alpha   90.00
_cell.angle_beta   90.00
_cell.angle_gamma   90.00
#
_symmetry.space_group_name_H-M   'P 1'
#
loop_
_entity.id
_entity.type
_entity.pdbx_description
1 polymer ?
#
loop_
_entity_poly.entity_id
_entity_poly.type
_entity_poly.pdbx_seq_one_letter_code
_entity_poly.pdbx_strand_id
1 'polypeptide(L)'
;MKLLLLTALMLCASTGWSYKVSGKRYTTNGSAMDVQAALNVASDGAIIEIANGSYTWDRPVSNGKNTAVHIMAQSLGGVTIKRGYKDGHMLILNASPKGNVELSGIHFESDMDGSNDHFTFTLAINQRSGRPVLVHDCSFVTGYEYAMLFQGNGGVVWNCSFATHSDCLGGITFVDTSATCASWNKPDTLGGSPTKYGTGDPTGTLNTYVESCYFRDGWTAMANWDDNSRVVWRYNQMYNAACGSHGQETSAWGTRHWEVYGCNFTRTTNGKAFGGTPYPLNLNYWIQIRGGTGVVTNNEMDDIPSKSGVELNVFSINRKGNIPCQTAYPAARQTGQGWSALSTAS
;
A
#
# COMPACT_ATOMS: atom_id res chain seq x y z
N MET A 1 17.11 66.15 -6.32
CA MET A 1 17.34 64.73 -6.64
C MET A 1 16.57 63.86 -5.64
N LYS A 2 15.28 63.74 -5.87
CA LYS A 2 14.39 62.71 -5.34
C LYS A 2 13.68 62.17 -6.59
N LEU A 3 13.17 60.94 -6.49
CA LEU A 3 12.23 60.29 -7.40
C LEU A 3 12.83 59.18 -8.29
N LEU A 4 12.08 58.07 -8.32
CA LEU A 4 12.22 56.84 -9.09
C LEU A 4 13.19 55.76 -8.58
N LEU A 5 12.85 55.19 -7.43
CA LEU A 5 13.05 53.77 -7.16
C LEU A 5 11.68 53.13 -6.83
N LEU A 6 10.70 53.37 -7.71
CA LEU A 6 9.34 52.85 -7.60
C LEU A 6 9.28 51.51 -8.36
N THR A 7 9.17 50.42 -7.60
CA THR A 7 8.30 49.27 -7.93
C THR A 7 8.61 48.50 -9.22
N ALA A 8 9.78 47.87 -9.30
CA ALA A 8 10.10 46.89 -10.36
C ALA A 8 10.28 45.45 -9.83
N LEU A 9 9.69 45.09 -8.68
CA LEU A 9 9.92 43.78 -8.07
C LEU A 9 8.71 43.27 -7.27
N MET A 10 7.63 42.85 -7.94
CA MET A 10 6.69 41.80 -7.48
C MET A 10 5.54 41.55 -8.49
N LEU A 11 5.86 41.51 -9.78
CA LEU A 11 4.96 40.98 -10.83
C LEU A 11 5.68 39.84 -11.54
N CYS A 12 6.31 38.94 -10.78
CA CYS A 12 6.49 37.59 -11.28
C CYS A 12 5.11 36.94 -11.23
N ALA A 13 4.52 36.79 -12.41
CA ALA A 13 3.26 36.10 -12.65
C ALA A 13 3.13 34.87 -11.74
N SER A 14 2.31 34.97 -10.69
CA SER A 14 1.89 33.86 -9.87
C SER A 14 0.88 33.04 -10.67
N THR A 15 1.35 32.39 -11.73
CA THR A 15 0.55 31.43 -12.49
C THR A 15 0.32 30.22 -11.60
N GLY A 16 -0.91 30.07 -11.11
CA GLY A 16 -1.53 28.75 -10.98
C GLY A 16 -1.77 28.16 -9.60
N TRP A 17 -1.67 28.92 -8.50
CA TRP A 17 -2.01 28.39 -7.16
C TRP A 17 -3.35 28.98 -6.73
N SER A 18 -4.40 28.15 -6.71
CA SER A 18 -5.80 28.55 -6.48
C SER A 18 -6.38 28.07 -5.15
N TYR A 19 -5.60 27.33 -4.35
CA TYR A 19 -6.09 26.84 -3.07
C TYR A 19 -6.47 27.99 -2.13
N LYS A 20 -7.53 27.78 -1.35
CA LYS A 20 -8.01 28.71 -0.32
C LYS A 20 -7.63 28.19 1.04
N VAL A 21 -7.24 29.09 1.95
CA VAL A 21 -6.85 28.73 3.32
C VAL A 21 -7.87 29.26 4.31
N SER A 22 -8.36 28.39 5.19
CA SER A 22 -9.18 28.75 6.36
C SER A 22 -8.65 28.00 7.58
N GLY A 23 -7.90 28.72 8.43
CA GLY A 23 -7.15 28.11 9.53
C GLY A 23 -6.13 27.08 9.04
N LYS A 24 -6.28 25.82 9.44
CA LYS A 24 -5.43 24.69 9.00
C LYS A 24 -6.00 23.91 7.80
N ARG A 25 -7.12 24.35 7.23
CA ARG A 25 -7.73 23.72 6.06
C ARG A 25 -7.33 24.45 4.79
N TYR A 26 -6.82 23.70 3.82
CA TYR A 26 -6.47 24.13 2.48
C TYR A 26 -7.44 23.48 1.51
N THR A 27 -8.35 24.24 0.92
CA THR A 27 -9.27 23.75 -0.10
C THR A 27 -8.68 23.99 -1.47
N THR A 28 -8.43 22.93 -2.23
CA THR A 28 -7.79 22.94 -3.55
C THR A 28 -8.81 22.85 -4.67
N ASN A 29 -8.41 23.21 -5.89
CA ASN A 29 -9.20 23.00 -7.11
C ASN A 29 -9.12 21.56 -7.64
N GLY A 30 -8.38 20.67 -6.98
CA GLY A 30 -8.18 19.25 -7.33
C GLY A 30 -7.14 18.94 -8.41
N SER A 31 -6.60 19.94 -9.10
CA SER A 31 -5.44 19.73 -9.99
C SER A 31 -4.19 19.33 -9.19
N ALA A 32 -3.33 18.50 -9.78
CA ALA A 32 -2.09 18.04 -9.15
C ALA A 32 -1.22 19.22 -8.67
N MET A 33 -1.14 20.28 -9.49
CA MET A 33 -0.35 21.48 -9.17
C MET A 33 -0.88 22.21 -7.94
N ASP A 34 -2.20 22.38 -7.82
CA ASP A 34 -2.80 23.10 -6.69
C ASP A 34 -2.73 22.29 -5.38
N VAL A 35 -2.91 20.97 -5.47
CA VAL A 35 -2.72 20.05 -4.33
C VAL A 35 -1.27 20.06 -3.87
N GLN A 36 -0.31 19.98 -4.79
CA GLN A 36 1.10 20.07 -4.44
C GLN A 36 1.47 21.42 -3.84
N ALA A 37 0.91 22.52 -4.36
CA ALA A 37 1.13 23.86 -3.82
C ALA A 37 0.62 23.99 -2.39
N ALA A 38 -0.58 23.47 -2.09
CA ALA A 38 -1.13 23.41 -0.74
C ALA A 38 -0.25 22.57 0.20
N LEU A 39 0.18 21.38 -0.23
CA LEU A 39 1.09 20.52 0.53
C LEU A 39 2.43 21.19 0.85
N ASN A 40 2.97 21.99 -0.08
CA ASN A 40 4.25 22.66 0.10
C ASN A 40 4.24 23.70 1.22
N VAL A 41 3.09 24.32 1.51
CA VAL A 41 2.94 25.38 2.53
C VAL A 41 2.25 24.89 3.81
N ALA A 42 1.63 23.72 3.77
CA ALA A 42 0.92 23.14 4.91
C ALA A 42 1.84 22.90 6.11
N SER A 43 1.32 23.19 7.31
CA SER A 43 1.93 22.85 8.59
C SER A 43 1.44 21.48 9.09
N ASP A 44 2.12 20.90 10.08
CA ASP A 44 1.67 19.67 10.73
C ASP A 44 0.24 19.80 11.31
N GLY A 45 -0.58 18.78 11.08
CA GLY A 45 -2.01 18.71 11.39
C GLY A 45 -2.91 19.51 10.43
N ALA A 46 -2.41 19.88 9.24
CA ALA A 46 -3.23 20.52 8.22
C ALA A 46 -4.12 19.50 7.47
N ILE A 47 -5.24 20.01 6.96
CA ILE A 47 -6.15 19.27 6.08
C ILE A 47 -6.01 19.85 4.68
N ILE A 48 -5.73 18.98 3.71
CA ILE A 48 -5.74 19.28 2.28
C ILE A 48 -7.04 18.70 1.72
N GLU A 49 -8.04 19.55 1.55
CA GLU A 49 -9.35 19.16 1.01
C GLU A 49 -9.35 19.33 -0.51
N ILE A 50 -9.67 18.25 -1.22
CA ILE A 50 -9.83 18.24 -2.67
C ILE A 50 -11.30 18.47 -2.99
N ALA A 51 -11.63 19.55 -3.70
CA ALA A 51 -13.00 19.84 -4.13
C ALA A 51 -13.57 18.68 -4.95
N ASN A 52 -14.89 18.48 -4.90
CA ASN A 52 -15.54 17.46 -5.70
C ASN A 52 -15.30 17.69 -7.20
N GLY A 53 -15.02 16.60 -7.92
CA GLY A 53 -14.73 16.65 -9.34
C GLY A 53 -14.00 15.41 -9.85
N SER A 54 -13.77 15.39 -11.16
CA SER A 54 -12.91 14.40 -11.81
C SER A 54 -11.68 15.12 -12.36
N TYR A 55 -10.51 14.65 -11.95
CA TYR A 55 -9.23 15.31 -12.23
C TYR A 55 -8.30 14.34 -12.93
N THR A 56 -7.58 14.83 -13.93
CA THR A 56 -6.43 14.10 -14.49
C THR A 56 -5.17 14.74 -13.94
N TRP A 57 -4.37 13.96 -13.21
CA TRP A 57 -3.07 14.40 -12.72
C TRP A 57 -2.00 14.10 -13.76
N ASP A 58 -1.35 15.15 -14.26
CA ASP A 58 -0.29 15.11 -15.26
C ASP A 58 1.11 14.93 -14.64
N ARG A 59 1.19 14.84 -13.32
CA ARG A 59 2.42 14.75 -12.53
C ARG A 59 2.19 14.10 -11.16
N PRO A 60 3.24 13.56 -10.53
CA PRO A 60 3.19 13.10 -9.15
C PRO A 60 2.86 14.20 -8.15
N VAL A 61 2.17 13.82 -7.07
CA VAL A 61 1.95 14.66 -5.87
C VAL A 61 2.59 13.99 -4.66
N SER A 62 3.21 14.77 -3.78
CA SER A 62 3.85 14.26 -2.57
C SER A 62 3.80 15.23 -1.39
N ASN A 63 3.79 14.68 -0.17
CA ASN A 63 4.02 15.46 1.05
C ASN A 63 5.52 15.61 1.38
N GLY A 64 6.39 15.78 0.37
CA GLY A 64 7.86 15.54 0.40
C GLY A 64 8.70 16.19 1.51
N LYS A 65 8.13 16.98 2.42
CA LYS A 65 8.73 17.45 3.68
C LYS A 65 8.42 16.53 4.88
N ASN A 66 7.81 15.36 4.65
CA ASN A 66 7.28 14.47 5.68
C ASN A 66 6.32 15.20 6.63
N THR A 67 5.52 16.13 6.10
CA THR A 67 4.55 16.90 6.88
C THR A 67 3.40 15.98 7.29
N ALA A 68 3.01 16.02 8.56
CA ALA A 68 1.82 15.33 9.04
C ALA A 68 0.57 16.05 8.52
N VAL A 69 -0.09 15.50 7.51
CA VAL A 69 -1.26 16.09 6.85
C VAL A 69 -2.35 15.05 6.65
N HIS A 70 -3.59 15.52 6.56
CA HIS A 70 -4.73 14.74 6.10
C HIS A 70 -5.14 15.22 4.71
N ILE A 71 -4.93 14.38 3.69
CA ILE A 71 -5.43 14.63 2.33
C ILE A 71 -6.79 13.95 2.22
N MET A 72 -7.84 14.72 1.92
CA MET A 72 -9.20 14.18 1.89
C MET A 72 -10.01 14.69 0.71
N ALA A 73 -10.95 13.87 0.24
CA ALA A 73 -12.02 14.33 -0.63
C ALA A 73 -12.99 15.26 0.13
N GLN A 74 -13.55 16.25 -0.56
CA GLN A 74 -14.58 17.14 0.00
C GLN A 74 -15.83 16.35 0.42
N SER A 75 -16.15 15.28 -0.29
CA SER A 75 -17.18 14.32 0.10
C SER A 75 -16.77 12.91 -0.33
N LEU A 76 -17.25 11.89 0.41
CA LEU A 76 -16.96 10.49 0.10
C LEU A 76 -17.46 10.15 -1.31
N GLY A 77 -16.55 9.69 -2.17
CA GLY A 77 -16.85 9.37 -3.58
C GLY A 77 -17.03 10.60 -4.49
N GLY A 78 -16.90 11.82 -3.96
CA GLY A 78 -17.04 13.07 -4.72
C GLY A 78 -15.80 13.46 -5.52
N VAL A 79 -14.66 12.80 -5.28
CA VAL A 79 -13.38 13.08 -5.95
C VAL A 79 -12.90 11.84 -6.69
N THR A 80 -12.68 11.98 -7.99
CA THR A 80 -12.00 11.00 -8.83
C THR A 80 -10.69 11.57 -9.35
N ILE A 81 -9.61 10.83 -9.21
CA ILE A 81 -8.29 11.22 -9.72
C ILE A 81 -7.80 10.14 -10.67
N LYS A 82 -7.58 10.56 -11.93
CA LYS A 82 -7.06 9.74 -13.01
C LYS A 82 -5.59 10.05 -13.24
N ARG A 83 -4.80 9.02 -13.50
CA ARG A 83 -3.41 9.19 -13.94
C ARG A 83 -3.35 9.69 -15.39
N GLY A 84 -2.61 10.77 -15.63
CA GLY A 84 -2.39 11.36 -16.96
C GLY A 84 -0.98 11.20 -17.52
N TYR A 85 -0.14 10.34 -16.92
CA TYR A 85 1.26 10.13 -17.29
C TYR A 85 1.68 8.67 -17.06
N LYS A 86 2.80 8.24 -17.67
CA LYS A 86 3.21 6.82 -17.70
C LYS A 86 4.20 6.39 -16.61
N ASP A 87 5.03 7.31 -16.11
CA ASP A 87 6.14 6.96 -15.22
C ASP A 87 6.05 7.64 -13.85
N GLY A 88 6.37 6.92 -12.78
CA GLY A 88 6.38 7.38 -11.39
C GLY A 88 5.07 7.12 -10.63
N HIS A 89 5.10 7.25 -9.31
CA HIS A 89 3.90 7.06 -8.49
C HIS A 89 2.92 8.24 -8.63
N MET A 90 1.61 8.00 -8.47
CA MET A 90 0.59 9.07 -8.56
C MET A 90 0.60 9.98 -7.33
N LEU A 91 0.51 9.36 -6.16
CA LEU A 91 0.60 10.02 -4.86
C LEU A 91 1.69 9.34 -4.02
N ILE A 92 2.56 10.14 -3.41
CA ILE A 92 3.62 9.67 -2.51
C ILE A 92 3.38 10.23 -1.11
N LEU A 93 3.13 9.34 -0.15
CA LEU A 93 2.95 9.66 1.26
C LEU A 93 4.17 9.21 2.05
N ASN A 94 4.91 10.17 2.58
CA ASN A 94 6.03 9.94 3.47
C ASN A 94 5.58 10.08 4.91
N ALA A 95 5.79 9.05 5.72
CA ALA A 95 5.44 9.05 7.13
C ALA A 95 6.14 10.20 7.89
N SER A 96 5.46 10.75 8.88
CA SER A 96 5.93 11.92 9.65
C SER A 96 6.22 11.56 11.11
N PRO A 97 7.32 12.04 11.70
CA PRO A 97 7.55 11.88 13.15
C PRO A 97 6.61 12.77 14.00
N LYS A 98 5.94 13.76 13.40
CA LYS A 98 5.17 14.79 14.12
C LYS A 98 3.68 14.49 14.22
N GLY A 99 3.20 13.47 13.52
CA GLY A 99 1.78 13.11 13.44
C GLY A 99 1.56 12.02 12.40
N ASN A 100 0.36 11.47 12.35
CA ASN A 100 0.00 10.55 11.27
C ASN A 100 -0.17 11.34 9.97
N VAL A 101 0.17 10.71 8.85
CA VAL A 101 -0.23 11.16 7.52
C VAL A 101 -1.44 10.35 7.13
N GLU A 102 -2.49 11.01 6.66
CA GLU A 102 -3.80 10.40 6.43
C GLU A 102 -4.30 10.70 5.01
N LEU A 103 -4.93 9.71 4.39
CA LEU A 103 -5.56 9.80 3.08
C LEU A 103 -6.97 9.24 3.15
N SER A 104 -7.97 10.01 2.71
CA SER A 104 -9.34 9.48 2.70
C SER A 104 -10.30 9.99 1.62
N GLY A 105 -11.29 9.14 1.32
CA GLY A 105 -12.48 9.49 0.53
C GLY A 105 -12.28 9.59 -0.99
N ILE A 106 -11.09 9.30 -1.50
CA ILE A 106 -10.72 9.52 -2.91
C ILE A 106 -10.90 8.24 -3.74
N HIS A 107 -11.50 8.39 -4.92
CA HIS A 107 -11.49 7.38 -5.97
C HIS A 107 -10.29 7.60 -6.89
N PHE A 108 -9.48 6.56 -7.07
CA PHE A 108 -8.29 6.55 -7.89
C PHE A 108 -8.48 5.61 -9.09
N GLU A 109 -8.13 6.08 -10.28
CA GLU A 109 -8.22 5.32 -11.52
C GLU A 109 -6.88 5.42 -12.28
N SER A 110 -6.29 4.27 -12.60
CA SER A 110 -5.02 4.16 -13.30
C SER A 110 -5.10 3.02 -14.31
N ASP A 111 -4.95 3.32 -15.59
CA ASP A 111 -5.03 2.31 -16.66
C ASP A 111 -3.63 1.86 -17.13
N MET A 112 -2.65 1.80 -16.22
CA MET A 112 -1.31 1.35 -16.62
C MET A 112 -1.36 -0.13 -17.00
N ASP A 113 -0.95 -0.41 -18.23
CA ASP A 113 -0.68 -1.78 -18.66
C ASP A 113 0.65 -2.24 -18.06
N GLY A 114 0.72 -3.50 -17.63
CA GLY A 114 1.88 -4.06 -16.94
C GLY A 114 3.16 -4.09 -17.77
N SER A 115 3.08 -3.70 -19.05
CA SER A 115 4.23 -3.60 -19.96
C SER A 115 5.11 -2.39 -19.65
N ASN A 116 4.56 -1.37 -18.98
CA ASN A 116 5.26 -0.17 -18.55
C ASN A 116 5.43 -0.10 -17.03
N ASP A 117 5.30 -1.23 -16.31
CA ASP A 117 5.42 -1.28 -14.85
C ASP A 117 6.89 -1.07 -14.43
N HIS A 118 7.33 0.18 -14.45
CA HIS A 118 8.62 0.64 -13.95
C HIS A 118 8.60 0.70 -12.40
N PHE A 119 7.90 -0.22 -11.74
CA PHE A 119 7.57 -0.19 -10.31
C PHE A 119 6.83 1.10 -9.93
N THR A 120 5.78 1.39 -10.69
CA THR A 120 4.98 2.61 -10.52
C THR A 120 3.64 2.24 -9.91
N PHE A 121 3.13 3.06 -8.99
CA PHE A 121 1.94 2.72 -8.20
C PHE A 121 1.04 3.93 -8.11
N THR A 122 -0.27 3.71 -7.99
CA THR A 122 -1.21 4.81 -7.74
C THR A 122 -0.91 5.49 -6.42
N LEU A 123 -0.59 4.72 -5.39
CA LEU A 123 -0.18 5.23 -4.09
C LEU A 123 1.12 4.56 -3.63
N ALA A 124 2.16 5.36 -3.36
CA ALA A 124 3.37 4.90 -2.69
C ALA A 124 3.43 5.43 -1.25
N ILE A 125 3.61 4.51 -0.31
CA ILE A 125 3.69 4.80 1.12
C ILE A 125 5.11 4.54 1.59
N ASN A 126 5.82 5.62 1.89
CA ASN A 126 7.16 5.58 2.46
C ASN A 126 7.09 5.49 3.99
N GLN A 127 6.79 4.29 4.51
CA GLN A 127 6.74 3.97 5.94
C GLN A 127 8.12 3.60 6.51
N ARG A 128 9.14 4.40 6.19
CA ARG A 128 10.53 4.12 6.59
C ARG A 128 10.86 4.63 8.00
N SER A 129 10.10 5.61 8.49
CA SER A 129 10.26 6.23 9.81
C SER A 129 8.96 6.91 10.24
N GLY A 130 8.93 7.54 11.42
CA GLY A 130 7.76 8.33 11.85
C GLY A 130 6.57 7.48 12.33
N ARG A 131 5.40 8.11 12.38
CA ARG A 131 4.14 7.48 12.78
C ARG A 131 3.46 6.77 11.61
N PRO A 132 2.52 5.85 11.87
CA PRO A 132 1.77 5.15 10.83
C PRO A 132 1.11 6.10 9.81
N VAL A 133 1.22 5.76 8.53
CA VAL A 133 0.38 6.31 7.46
C VAL A 133 -0.97 5.59 7.48
N LEU A 134 -2.04 6.38 7.42
CA LEU A 134 -3.43 5.95 7.50
C LEU A 134 -4.10 6.15 6.14
N VAL A 135 -4.72 5.10 5.61
CA VAL A 135 -5.44 5.17 4.32
C VAL A 135 -6.81 4.55 4.50
N HIS A 136 -7.88 5.31 4.21
CA HIS A 136 -9.22 4.79 4.41
C HIS A 136 -10.29 5.40 3.52
N ASP A 137 -11.41 4.70 3.39
CA ASP A 137 -12.54 5.17 2.57
C ASP A 137 -12.14 5.51 1.13
N CYS A 138 -11.07 4.87 0.62
CA CYS A 138 -10.55 5.09 -0.72
C CYS A 138 -10.94 3.92 -1.63
N SER A 139 -11.01 4.19 -2.93
CA SER A 139 -11.22 3.13 -3.93
C SER A 139 -10.16 3.24 -5.01
N PHE A 140 -9.62 2.09 -5.40
CA PHE A 140 -8.54 1.99 -6.37
C PHE A 140 -8.96 1.07 -7.51
N VAL A 141 -8.94 1.62 -8.71
CA VAL A 141 -9.12 0.87 -9.96
C VAL A 141 -7.82 0.99 -10.74
N THR A 142 -7.27 -0.16 -11.11
CA THR A 142 -5.96 -0.27 -11.75
C THR A 142 -6.02 -1.06 -13.05
N GLY A 143 -5.01 -0.92 -13.91
CA GLY A 143 -4.79 -1.76 -15.08
C GLY A 143 -4.19 -3.10 -14.68
N TYR A 144 -2.94 -3.36 -15.06
CA TYR A 144 -2.18 -4.53 -14.62
C TYR A 144 -1.03 -4.05 -13.73
N GLU A 145 -1.34 -3.75 -12.46
CA GLU A 145 -0.39 -3.20 -11.49
C GLU A 145 -0.97 -3.31 -10.07
N TYR A 146 -0.12 -3.32 -9.05
CA TYR A 146 -0.61 -3.08 -7.70
C TYR A 146 -1.05 -1.62 -7.58
N ALA A 147 -2.15 -1.33 -6.90
CA ALA A 147 -2.59 0.04 -6.67
C ALA A 147 -1.69 0.76 -5.67
N MET A 148 -1.22 0.03 -4.66
CA MET A 148 -0.53 0.59 -3.50
C MET A 148 0.78 -0.13 -3.21
N LEU A 149 1.83 0.64 -2.96
CA LEU A 149 3.13 0.16 -2.49
C LEU A 149 3.35 0.58 -1.04
N PHE A 150 3.71 -0.35 -0.18
CA PHE A 150 4.29 -0.08 1.14
C PHE A 150 5.81 -0.29 1.14
N GLN A 151 6.55 0.80 1.31
CA GLN A 151 8.00 0.81 1.50
C GLN A 151 8.34 0.95 2.99
N GLY A 152 8.27 -0.17 3.69
CA GLY A 152 8.43 -0.24 5.15
C GLY A 152 7.23 -0.87 5.83
N ASN A 153 7.44 -1.35 7.05
CA ASN A 153 6.37 -1.91 7.88
C ASN A 153 5.73 -0.83 8.76
N GLY A 154 4.43 -0.97 8.99
CA GLY A 154 3.60 0.01 9.70
C GLY A 154 2.52 0.58 8.81
N GLY A 155 1.56 1.28 9.41
CA GLY A 155 0.43 1.84 8.69
C GLY A 155 -0.84 1.00 8.80
N VAL A 156 -1.95 1.63 8.44
CA VAL A 156 -3.27 1.01 8.45
C VAL A 156 -4.00 1.38 7.17
N VAL A 157 -4.54 0.37 6.50
CA VAL A 157 -5.46 0.51 5.37
C VAL A 157 -6.80 -0.07 5.80
N TRP A 158 -7.86 0.74 5.82
CA TRP A 158 -9.18 0.23 6.17
C TRP A 158 -10.32 0.81 5.35
N ASN A 159 -11.42 0.06 5.25
CA ASN A 159 -12.61 0.47 4.49
C ASN A 159 -12.29 0.95 3.06
N CYS A 160 -11.27 0.34 2.44
CA CYS A 160 -10.87 0.63 1.07
C CYS A 160 -11.41 -0.43 0.11
N SER A 161 -11.49 -0.11 -1.17
CA SER A 161 -11.82 -1.08 -2.22
C SER A 161 -10.77 -1.11 -3.33
N PHE A 162 -10.55 -2.29 -3.89
CA PHE A 162 -9.55 -2.53 -4.93
C PHE A 162 -10.13 -3.38 -6.05
N ALA A 163 -9.97 -2.93 -7.28
CA ALA A 163 -10.33 -3.64 -8.49
C ALA A 163 -9.28 -3.44 -9.58
N THR A 164 -9.31 -4.32 -10.58
CA THR A 164 -8.40 -4.27 -11.73
C THR A 164 -9.16 -4.48 -13.04
N HIS A 165 -8.81 -3.72 -14.07
CA HIS A 165 -9.29 -3.91 -15.44
C HIS A 165 -8.66 -5.13 -16.11
N SER A 166 -7.54 -5.66 -15.58
CA SER A 166 -6.88 -6.84 -16.13
C SER A 166 -7.47 -8.17 -15.65
N ASP A 167 -8.34 -8.10 -14.63
CA ASP A 167 -8.85 -9.23 -13.84
C ASP A 167 -7.75 -10.09 -13.18
N CYS A 168 -6.47 -9.71 -13.27
CA CYS A 168 -5.34 -10.58 -12.94
C CYS A 168 -4.59 -10.14 -11.67
N LEU A 169 -4.05 -8.93 -11.69
CA LEU A 169 -3.18 -8.38 -10.65
C LEU A 169 -3.67 -6.98 -10.25
N GLY A 170 -3.66 -6.71 -8.95
CA GLY A 170 -4.20 -5.47 -8.38
C GLY A 170 -3.84 -5.32 -6.89
N GLY A 171 -4.45 -4.35 -6.21
CA GLY A 171 -4.42 -4.29 -4.75
C GLY A 171 -3.13 -3.73 -4.16
N ILE A 172 -2.47 -4.44 -3.24
CA ILE A 172 -1.37 -3.90 -2.41
C ILE A 172 -0.10 -4.76 -2.52
N THR A 173 1.05 -4.13 -2.72
CA THR A 173 2.36 -4.77 -2.64
C THR A 173 3.20 -4.19 -1.52
N PHE A 174 4.02 -5.04 -0.90
CA PHE A 174 4.88 -4.71 0.23
C PHE A 174 6.31 -5.02 -0.17
N VAL A 175 6.97 -4.03 -0.76
CA VAL A 175 8.30 -4.14 -1.36
C VAL A 175 9.08 -2.88 -1.01
N ASP A 176 10.38 -3.02 -0.82
CA ASP A 176 11.32 -1.92 -0.67
C ASP A 176 12.51 -2.20 -1.56
N THR A 177 12.67 -1.34 -2.53
CA THR A 177 13.78 -1.34 -3.46
C THR A 177 15.07 -0.81 -2.83
N SER A 178 15.05 -0.37 -1.57
CA SER A 178 16.18 0.19 -0.84
C SER A 178 16.98 -0.87 -0.08
N ALA A 179 18.23 -1.06 -0.49
CA ALA A 179 19.18 -2.00 0.14
C ALA A 179 19.54 -1.68 1.62
N THR A 180 19.09 -0.55 2.17
CA THR A 180 19.50 -0.04 3.50
C THR A 180 18.36 0.15 4.50
N CYS A 181 17.14 -0.34 4.22
CA CYS A 181 15.97 0.02 5.03
C CYS A 181 15.96 -0.61 6.43
N ALA A 182 15.85 0.24 7.46
CA ALA A 182 15.94 -0.15 8.87
C ALA A 182 14.63 -0.69 9.47
N SER A 183 13.45 -0.34 8.93
CA SER A 183 12.16 -0.76 9.51
C SER A 183 11.92 -2.26 9.44
N TRP A 184 12.59 -2.93 8.51
CA TRP A 184 12.53 -4.37 8.28
C TRP A 184 13.51 -5.17 9.13
N ASN A 185 14.45 -4.49 9.78
CA ASN A 185 15.48 -5.08 10.62
C ASN A 185 15.07 -5.07 12.11
N LYS A 186 13.78 -4.90 12.40
CA LYS A 186 13.25 -5.01 13.75
C LYS A 186 12.91 -6.47 14.06
N PRO A 187 13.06 -6.91 15.32
CA PRO A 187 12.56 -8.20 15.73
C PRO A 187 11.09 -8.36 15.36
N ASP A 188 10.76 -9.62 15.17
CA ASP A 188 9.43 -10.12 14.89
C ASP A 188 8.38 -9.74 15.94
N THR A 189 7.15 -9.54 15.47
CA THR A 189 6.06 -8.94 16.25
C THR A 189 4.73 -9.66 16.09
N LEU A 190 4.78 -10.97 15.78
CA LEU A 190 3.59 -11.82 15.69
C LEU A 190 2.76 -11.73 16.98
N GLY A 191 1.45 -11.50 16.83
CA GLY A 191 0.51 -11.35 17.93
C GLY A 191 0.47 -9.95 18.54
N GLY A 192 -0.70 -9.54 19.04
CA GLY A 192 -0.95 -8.19 19.57
C GLY A 192 -0.53 -7.96 21.03
N SER A 193 0.10 -8.93 21.71
CA SER A 193 0.47 -8.81 23.11
C SER A 193 1.92 -9.26 23.35
N PRO A 194 2.62 -8.62 24.30
CA PRO A 194 3.89 -9.14 24.79
C PRO A 194 3.66 -10.56 25.31
N THR A 195 4.28 -11.53 24.65
CA THR A 195 4.40 -12.89 25.17
C THR A 195 5.67 -12.98 26.02
N LYS A 196 5.78 -14.01 26.85
CA LYS A 196 7.05 -14.32 27.53
C LYS A 196 8.22 -14.58 26.56
N TYR A 197 7.91 -14.72 25.27
CA TYR A 197 8.84 -14.99 24.18
C TYR A 197 9.02 -13.81 23.22
N GLY A 198 8.50 -12.61 23.47
CA GLY A 198 8.64 -11.45 22.56
C GLY A 198 7.55 -10.40 22.74
N THR A 199 7.75 -9.17 22.26
CA THR A 199 6.87 -8.04 22.60
C THR A 199 5.53 -7.98 21.83
N GLY A 200 5.26 -8.83 20.84
CA GLY A 200 4.11 -8.65 19.94
C GLY A 200 4.13 -7.28 19.22
N ASP A 201 3.00 -6.83 18.68
CA ASP A 201 2.80 -5.43 18.23
C ASP A 201 1.74 -4.70 19.07
N PRO A 202 1.97 -4.47 20.37
CA PRO A 202 0.99 -3.86 21.28
C PRO A 202 0.70 -2.39 20.95
N THR A 203 1.55 -1.77 20.13
CA THR A 203 1.39 -0.38 19.68
C THR A 203 0.69 -0.27 18.34
N GLY A 204 0.54 -1.37 17.59
CA GLY A 204 0.04 -1.34 16.22
C GLY A 204 0.93 -0.59 15.23
N THR A 205 2.23 -0.43 15.53
CA THR A 205 3.15 0.38 14.70
C THR A 205 4.21 -0.44 13.99
N LEU A 206 4.29 -1.74 14.28
CA LEU A 206 5.34 -2.62 13.77
C LEU A 206 4.86 -3.46 12.59
N ASN A 207 3.57 -3.78 12.54
CA ASN A 207 2.94 -4.46 11.41
C ASN A 207 2.17 -3.47 10.55
N THR A 208 1.97 -3.79 9.27
CA THR A 208 0.99 -3.10 8.44
C THR A 208 -0.33 -3.83 8.54
N TYR A 209 -1.38 -3.10 8.90
CA TYR A 209 -2.73 -3.65 9.05
C TYR A 209 -3.56 -3.31 7.82
N VAL A 210 -4.17 -4.33 7.23
CA VAL A 210 -5.13 -4.18 6.14
C VAL A 210 -6.44 -4.80 6.59
N GLU A 211 -7.45 -3.97 6.82
CA GLU A 211 -8.66 -4.39 7.49
C GLU A 211 -9.97 -3.87 6.91
N SER A 212 -11.01 -4.69 6.94
CA SER A 212 -12.36 -4.29 6.46
C SER A 212 -12.34 -3.72 5.03
N CYS A 213 -11.44 -4.21 4.18
CA CYS A 213 -11.31 -3.79 2.79
C CYS A 213 -11.98 -4.80 1.85
N TYR A 214 -12.35 -4.33 0.66
CA TYR A 214 -12.96 -5.14 -0.39
C TYR A 214 -12.03 -5.27 -1.59
N PHE A 215 -11.59 -6.49 -1.88
CA PHE A 215 -10.74 -6.82 -3.02
C PHE A 215 -11.55 -7.66 -3.99
N ARG A 216 -11.60 -7.27 -5.26
CA ARG A 216 -12.37 -7.99 -6.27
C ARG A 216 -11.60 -8.23 -7.55
N ASP A 217 -11.79 -9.43 -8.10
CA ASP A 217 -11.44 -9.77 -9.47
C ASP A 217 -9.93 -9.68 -9.75
N GLY A 218 -9.09 -10.18 -8.84
CA GLY A 218 -7.65 -10.29 -9.05
C GLY A 218 -7.19 -11.70 -8.75
N TRP A 219 -7.36 -12.58 -9.74
CA TRP A 219 -7.24 -14.03 -9.53
C TRP A 219 -5.80 -14.51 -9.32
N THR A 220 -4.79 -13.73 -9.72
CA THR A 220 -3.38 -14.05 -9.44
C THR A 220 -2.97 -13.56 -8.07
N ALA A 221 -3.11 -12.25 -7.83
CA ALA A 221 -2.77 -11.62 -6.56
C ALA A 221 -3.34 -10.19 -6.46
N MET A 222 -4.12 -9.95 -5.41
CA MET A 222 -4.50 -8.65 -4.87
C MET A 222 -3.63 -8.21 -3.69
N ALA A 223 -2.75 -9.10 -3.23
CA ALA A 223 -1.74 -8.80 -2.24
C ALA A 223 -0.43 -9.46 -2.63
N ASN A 224 0.67 -8.74 -2.49
CA ASN A 224 2.03 -9.27 -2.64
C ASN A 224 2.88 -8.94 -1.42
N TRP A 225 2.99 -9.90 -0.51
CA TRP A 225 3.82 -9.75 0.68
C TRP A 225 5.25 -10.14 0.35
N ASP A 226 6.15 -9.18 0.44
CA ASP A 226 7.53 -9.37 0.03
C ASP A 226 8.51 -8.71 1.00
N ASP A 227 9.80 -8.98 0.79
CA ASP A 227 10.93 -8.27 1.35
C ASP A 227 10.79 -7.87 2.84
N ASN A 228 10.79 -8.85 3.73
CA ASN A 228 10.60 -8.70 5.18
C ASN A 228 9.31 -7.98 5.61
N SER A 229 8.27 -7.94 4.77
CA SER A 229 6.96 -7.42 5.15
C SER A 229 6.39 -8.15 6.36
N ARG A 230 5.70 -7.42 7.23
CA ARG A 230 4.90 -7.94 8.34
C ARG A 230 3.47 -7.46 8.20
N VAL A 231 2.58 -8.34 7.77
CA VAL A 231 1.22 -7.96 7.35
C VAL A 231 0.18 -8.63 8.21
N VAL A 232 -0.79 -7.86 8.72
CA VAL A 232 -2.01 -8.37 9.32
C VAL A 232 -3.15 -8.09 8.35
N TRP A 233 -3.69 -9.15 7.75
CA TRP A 233 -4.77 -9.12 6.76
C TRP A 233 -6.05 -9.66 7.41
N ARG A 234 -6.96 -8.77 7.80
CA ARG A 234 -8.11 -9.18 8.62
C ARG A 234 -9.44 -8.58 8.21
N TYR A 235 -10.52 -9.31 8.41
CA TYR A 235 -11.89 -8.80 8.17
C TYR A 235 -12.11 -8.31 6.72
N ASN A 236 -11.28 -8.75 5.78
CA ASN A 236 -11.37 -8.35 4.39
C ASN A 236 -12.35 -9.24 3.62
N GLN A 237 -12.99 -8.66 2.62
CA GLN A 237 -13.81 -9.37 1.65
C GLN A 237 -12.98 -9.58 0.38
N MET A 238 -12.79 -10.84 0.00
CA MET A 238 -11.98 -11.27 -1.14
C MET A 238 -12.90 -11.93 -2.16
N TYR A 239 -13.29 -11.21 -3.20
CA TYR A 239 -14.27 -11.66 -4.19
C TYR A 239 -13.58 -12.05 -5.50
N ASN A 240 -13.45 -13.35 -5.77
CA ASN A 240 -12.59 -13.89 -6.85
C ASN A 240 -11.19 -13.26 -6.86
N ALA A 241 -10.62 -13.04 -5.68
CA ALA A 241 -9.35 -12.37 -5.47
C ALA A 241 -8.45 -13.22 -4.57
N ALA A 242 -7.16 -13.27 -4.89
CA ALA A 242 -6.17 -14.04 -4.15
C ALA A 242 -5.16 -13.15 -3.42
N CYS A 243 -4.51 -13.69 -2.39
CA CYS A 243 -3.32 -13.11 -1.77
C CYS A 243 -2.10 -13.98 -2.07
N GLY A 244 -0.95 -13.36 -2.29
CA GLY A 244 0.32 -14.04 -2.51
C GLY A 244 1.44 -13.46 -1.65
N SER A 245 2.48 -14.26 -1.46
CA SER A 245 3.75 -13.78 -0.94
C SER A 245 4.91 -14.31 -1.75
N HIS A 246 6.05 -13.63 -1.66
CA HIS A 246 7.32 -14.12 -2.16
C HIS A 246 8.15 -14.73 -1.03
N GLY A 247 8.96 -15.72 -1.38
CA GLY A 247 10.11 -16.15 -0.60
C GLY A 247 11.42 -15.68 -1.27
N GLN A 248 12.54 -16.03 -0.64
CA GLN A 248 13.88 -15.66 -1.12
C GLN A 248 14.24 -16.20 -2.52
N GLU A 249 13.46 -17.15 -3.04
CA GLU A 249 13.60 -17.64 -4.41
C GLU A 249 13.24 -16.58 -5.47
N THR A 250 12.31 -15.67 -5.20
CA THR A 250 11.92 -14.60 -6.15
C THR A 250 12.12 -13.19 -5.65
N SER A 251 12.50 -13.01 -4.39
CA SER A 251 12.85 -11.69 -3.86
C SER A 251 14.10 -11.73 -2.99
N ALA A 252 14.56 -10.56 -2.55
CA ALA A 252 15.82 -10.46 -1.82
C ALA A 252 15.70 -11.09 -0.44
N TRP A 253 14.55 -10.92 0.21
CA TRP A 253 14.32 -11.41 1.57
C TRP A 253 13.08 -12.31 1.72
N GLY A 254 12.09 -12.17 0.84
CA GLY A 254 10.78 -12.81 1.00
C GLY A 254 9.96 -12.20 2.14
N THR A 255 8.69 -12.57 2.26
CA THR A 255 7.85 -12.10 3.37
C THR A 255 8.43 -12.56 4.72
N ARG A 256 8.34 -11.69 5.73
CA ARG A 256 8.74 -12.05 7.10
C ARG A 256 7.62 -12.77 7.80
N HIS A 257 6.49 -12.09 8.02
CA HIS A 257 5.35 -12.58 8.79
C HIS A 257 4.02 -12.15 8.21
N TRP A 258 3.02 -12.96 8.46
CA TRP A 258 1.67 -12.72 7.99
C TRP A 258 0.66 -13.26 9.01
N GLU A 259 -0.44 -12.54 9.20
CA GLU A 259 -1.60 -13.02 9.95
C GLU A 259 -2.82 -12.82 9.07
N VAL A 260 -3.54 -13.89 8.73
CA VAL A 260 -4.74 -13.83 7.88
C VAL A 260 -5.92 -14.39 8.64
N TYR A 261 -6.85 -13.53 9.05
CA TYR A 261 -7.99 -13.98 9.84
C TYR A 261 -9.26 -13.17 9.69
N GLY A 262 -10.40 -13.81 9.95
CA GLY A 262 -11.71 -13.14 9.89
C GLY A 262 -12.09 -12.67 8.49
N CYS A 263 -11.40 -13.11 7.44
CA CYS A 263 -11.70 -12.73 6.06
C CYS A 263 -12.76 -13.65 5.45
N ASN A 264 -13.49 -13.13 4.47
CA ASN A 264 -14.43 -13.89 3.65
C ASN A 264 -13.92 -13.97 2.21
N PHE A 265 -13.67 -15.18 1.73
CA PHE A 265 -13.21 -15.47 0.38
C PHE A 265 -14.36 -16.09 -0.41
N THR A 266 -14.92 -15.31 -1.32
CA THR A 266 -16.11 -15.68 -2.09
C THR A 266 -15.75 -15.96 -3.54
N ARG A 267 -16.21 -17.08 -4.07
CA ARG A 267 -16.08 -17.46 -5.48
C ARG A 267 -17.43 -17.39 -6.18
N THR A 268 -17.47 -16.76 -7.36
CA THR A 268 -18.64 -16.85 -8.25
C THR A 268 -18.29 -17.55 -9.55
N THR A 269 -19.30 -18.15 -10.17
CA THR A 269 -19.20 -18.80 -11.48
C THR A 269 -20.06 -18.13 -12.54
N ASN A 270 -20.86 -17.13 -12.16
CA ASN A 270 -21.83 -16.47 -13.03
C ASN A 270 -21.58 -14.97 -13.10
N GLY A 271 -21.70 -14.41 -14.31
CA GLY A 271 -21.52 -12.98 -14.57
C GLY A 271 -20.17 -12.65 -15.21
N LYS A 272 -19.68 -11.44 -14.96
CA LYS A 272 -18.39 -10.94 -15.46
C LYS A 272 -17.64 -10.23 -14.34
N ALA A 273 -16.32 -10.40 -14.36
CA ALA A 273 -15.37 -9.67 -13.54
C ALA A 273 -15.31 -8.18 -13.90
N PHE A 274 -14.65 -7.37 -13.07
CA PHE A 274 -14.53 -5.92 -13.28
C PHE A 274 -13.96 -5.55 -14.66
N GLY A 275 -12.89 -6.23 -15.09
CA GLY A 275 -12.27 -6.11 -16.41
C GLY A 275 -13.08 -6.71 -17.56
N GLY A 276 -14.20 -7.38 -17.25
CA GLY A 276 -15.14 -7.93 -18.22
C GLY A 276 -14.94 -9.40 -18.55
N THR A 277 -13.94 -10.07 -17.96
CA THR A 277 -13.72 -11.51 -18.14
C THR A 277 -14.91 -12.30 -17.57
N PRO A 278 -15.53 -13.23 -18.33
CA PRO A 278 -16.58 -14.09 -17.80
C PRO A 278 -16.06 -14.97 -16.65
N TYR A 279 -16.90 -15.17 -15.63
CA TYR A 279 -16.60 -16.14 -14.57
C TYR A 279 -16.74 -17.59 -15.05
N PRO A 280 -16.09 -18.56 -14.36
CA PRO A 280 -15.15 -18.39 -13.26
C PRO A 280 -13.79 -17.85 -13.72
N LEU A 281 -13.16 -16.99 -12.90
CA LEU A 281 -11.76 -16.61 -13.10
C LEU A 281 -10.84 -17.81 -12.80
N ASN A 282 -9.61 -17.79 -13.35
CA ASN A 282 -8.60 -18.86 -13.18
C ASN A 282 -7.90 -18.80 -11.81
N LEU A 283 -8.68 -18.70 -10.74
CA LEU A 283 -8.19 -18.65 -9.37
C LEU A 283 -7.49 -19.97 -9.01
N ASN A 284 -6.22 -19.91 -8.62
CA ASN A 284 -5.43 -21.10 -8.25
C ASN A 284 -5.37 -21.34 -6.73
N TYR A 285 -5.58 -20.28 -5.95
CA TYR A 285 -5.55 -20.29 -4.50
C TYR A 285 -6.28 -19.07 -3.95
N TRP A 286 -6.68 -19.13 -2.67
CA TRP A 286 -7.05 -17.93 -1.92
C TRP A 286 -5.82 -17.27 -1.31
N ILE A 287 -4.92 -18.09 -0.78
CA ILE A 287 -3.70 -17.64 -0.11
C ILE A 287 -2.55 -18.50 -0.58
N GLN A 288 -1.55 -17.90 -1.22
CA GLN A 288 -0.27 -18.54 -1.51
C GLN A 288 0.82 -17.94 -0.63
N ILE A 289 1.50 -18.79 0.14
CA ILE A 289 2.61 -18.41 1.00
C ILE A 289 3.88 -19.09 0.52
N ARG A 290 4.91 -18.29 0.28
CA ARG A 290 6.22 -18.76 -0.20
C ARG A 290 7.38 -18.43 0.75
N GLY A 291 7.08 -17.73 1.84
CA GLY A 291 8.05 -17.39 2.86
C GLY A 291 7.39 -17.01 4.17
N GLY A 292 8.22 -16.80 5.17
CA GLY A 292 7.79 -16.29 6.46
C GLY A 292 7.13 -17.31 7.38
N THR A 293 6.63 -16.79 8.50
CA THR A 293 5.83 -17.55 9.47
C THR A 293 4.62 -16.74 9.88
N GLY A 294 3.51 -17.44 10.12
CA GLY A 294 2.22 -16.77 10.26
C GLY A 294 1.10 -17.70 10.67
N VAL A 295 -0.12 -17.17 10.62
CA VAL A 295 -1.34 -17.91 10.95
C VAL A 295 -2.44 -17.61 9.93
N VAL A 296 -3.12 -18.65 9.47
CA VAL A 296 -4.42 -18.55 8.77
C VAL A 296 -5.47 -19.12 9.71
N THR A 297 -6.41 -18.30 10.18
CA THR A 297 -7.42 -18.76 11.15
C THR A 297 -8.75 -18.01 11.00
N ASN A 298 -9.86 -18.65 11.33
CA ASN A 298 -11.18 -18.01 11.36
C ASN A 298 -11.55 -17.30 10.04
N ASN A 299 -11.20 -17.87 8.90
CA ASN A 299 -11.61 -17.36 7.60
C ASN A 299 -12.73 -18.21 7.04
N GLU A 300 -13.66 -17.58 6.32
CA GLU A 300 -14.66 -18.26 5.50
C GLU A 300 -14.12 -18.33 4.07
N MET A 301 -14.01 -19.52 3.50
CA MET A 301 -13.43 -19.73 2.17
C MET A 301 -14.31 -20.66 1.36
N ASP A 302 -14.86 -20.16 0.26
CA ASP A 302 -15.52 -21.00 -0.73
C ASP A 302 -14.53 -22.01 -1.33
N ASP A 303 -15.02 -23.18 -1.73
CA ASP A 303 -14.20 -24.17 -2.43
C ASP A 303 -13.71 -23.63 -3.79
N ILE A 304 -12.46 -23.97 -4.12
CA ILE A 304 -11.90 -23.76 -5.46
C ILE A 304 -11.72 -25.15 -6.08
N PRO A 305 -12.64 -25.60 -6.97
CA PRO A 305 -12.65 -26.97 -7.44
C PRO A 305 -11.31 -27.39 -8.05
N SER A 306 -10.74 -28.50 -7.55
CA SER A 306 -9.45 -29.07 -8.00
C SER A 306 -8.22 -28.19 -7.74
N LYS A 307 -8.30 -27.25 -6.80
CA LYS A 307 -7.22 -26.33 -6.42
C LYS A 307 -7.07 -26.27 -4.90
N SER A 308 -6.07 -25.55 -4.42
CA SER A 308 -5.77 -25.41 -2.99
C SER A 308 -6.37 -24.11 -2.47
N GLY A 309 -7.15 -24.13 -1.38
CA GLY A 309 -7.56 -22.87 -0.72
C GLY A 309 -6.35 -22.12 -0.17
N VAL A 310 -5.52 -22.82 0.60
CA VAL A 310 -4.25 -22.30 1.14
C VAL A 310 -3.11 -23.14 0.59
N GLU A 311 -2.16 -22.47 -0.06
CA GLU A 311 -0.97 -23.08 -0.65
C GLU A 311 0.26 -22.64 0.15
N LEU A 312 0.93 -23.60 0.80
CA LEU A 312 2.14 -23.38 1.59
C LEU A 312 3.33 -23.95 0.82
N ASN A 313 4.03 -23.09 0.11
CA ASN A 313 5.12 -23.46 -0.77
C ASN A 313 6.48 -23.28 -0.10
N VAL A 314 7.34 -24.27 -0.30
CA VAL A 314 8.77 -24.23 0.05
C VAL A 314 9.55 -24.37 -1.24
N PHE A 315 10.21 -23.28 -1.65
CA PHE A 315 11.01 -23.28 -2.87
C PHE A 315 12.50 -23.43 -2.55
N SER A 316 13.23 -24.05 -3.48
CA SER A 316 14.68 -24.10 -3.40
C SER A 316 15.26 -22.69 -3.60
N ILE A 317 16.04 -22.22 -2.64
CA ILE A 317 16.74 -20.93 -2.68
C ILE A 317 17.93 -21.04 -3.65
N ASN A 318 17.66 -20.90 -4.95
CA ASN A 318 18.64 -21.11 -6.02
C ASN A 318 19.10 -19.81 -6.72
N ARG A 319 18.58 -18.65 -6.32
CA ARG A 319 18.88 -17.37 -6.97
C ARG A 319 20.30 -16.89 -6.60
N LYS A 320 21.03 -16.43 -7.62
CA LYS A 320 22.38 -15.88 -7.48
C LYS A 320 22.33 -14.58 -6.67
N GLY A 321 23.16 -14.48 -5.63
CA GLY A 321 23.15 -13.34 -4.69
C GLY A 321 22.22 -13.51 -3.49
N ASN A 322 21.54 -14.66 -3.38
CA ASN A 322 20.85 -15.02 -2.16
C ASN A 322 21.84 -15.16 -1.01
N ILE A 323 21.34 -15.00 0.21
CA ILE A 323 22.16 -14.93 1.41
C ILE A 323 22.28 -16.36 1.95
N PRO A 324 23.42 -17.05 1.74
CA PRO A 324 23.62 -18.39 2.26
C PRO A 324 23.78 -18.31 3.78
N CYS A 325 23.21 -19.27 4.51
CA CYS A 325 23.44 -19.47 5.95
C CYS A 325 23.38 -18.15 6.74
N GLN A 326 22.19 -17.54 6.81
CA GLN A 326 21.99 -16.20 7.36
C GLN A 326 22.33 -16.10 8.85
N THR A 327 23.56 -15.66 9.13
CA THR A 327 24.08 -15.65 10.50
C THR A 327 23.58 -14.53 11.42
N ALA A 328 22.76 -13.60 10.90
CA ALA A 328 22.31 -12.42 11.61
C ALA A 328 20.96 -11.89 11.07
N TYR A 329 20.33 -10.99 11.83
CA TYR A 329 19.09 -10.34 11.41
C TYR A 329 19.32 -9.24 10.35
N PRO A 330 18.38 -9.07 9.39
CA PRO A 330 17.22 -9.93 9.14
C PRO A 330 17.64 -11.25 8.47
N ALA A 331 16.94 -12.34 8.83
CA ALA A 331 17.09 -13.65 8.18
C ALA A 331 15.80 -13.95 7.41
N ALA A 332 15.92 -14.19 6.11
CA ALA A 332 14.85 -14.72 5.27
C ALA A 332 14.28 -16.00 5.89
N ARG A 333 12.98 -16.20 5.69
CA ARG A 333 12.28 -17.38 6.19
C ARG A 333 11.55 -18.08 5.08
N GLN A 334 11.66 -19.40 5.08
CA GLN A 334 10.84 -20.28 4.26
C GLN A 334 9.59 -20.69 5.04
N THR A 335 8.53 -21.02 4.31
CA THR A 335 7.29 -21.52 4.91
C THR A 335 7.59 -22.71 5.83
N GLY A 336 7.06 -22.67 7.05
CA GLY A 336 7.29 -23.71 8.06
C GLY A 336 8.55 -23.54 8.91
N GLN A 337 9.41 -22.56 8.64
CA GLN A 337 10.49 -22.21 9.56
C GLN A 337 9.92 -21.49 10.79
N GLY A 338 10.17 -22.08 11.96
CA GLY A 338 9.63 -21.62 13.23
C GLY A 338 10.03 -20.19 13.60
N TRP A 339 9.28 -19.64 14.57
CA TRP A 339 9.54 -18.34 15.18
C TRP A 339 10.16 -18.51 16.57
N SER A 340 11.13 -17.66 16.91
CA SER A 340 11.60 -17.47 18.30
C SER A 340 12.11 -16.04 18.46
N ALA A 341 11.59 -15.26 19.43
CA ALA A 341 12.21 -13.97 19.72
C ALA A 341 13.47 -14.05 20.60
N LEU A 342 13.89 -15.27 20.98
CA LEU A 342 15.23 -15.55 21.51
C LEU A 342 16.19 -16.05 20.43
N SER A 343 15.75 -16.14 19.16
CA SER A 343 16.64 -16.53 18.07
C SER A 343 17.77 -15.50 17.96
N THR A 344 18.94 -15.83 18.50
CA THR A 344 20.23 -15.21 18.18
C THR A 344 20.91 -15.94 17.03
N ALA A 345 20.38 -17.11 16.68
CA ALA A 345 20.71 -17.83 15.46
C ALA A 345 20.29 -16.99 14.26
N SER A 346 21.17 -16.72 13.30
CA SER A 346 22.38 -17.40 12.86
C SER A 346 22.23 -18.60 11.92
#